data_AF-A0A524L4N9-F1
#
_entry.id   AF-A0A524L4N9-F1
#
_cell.length_a   1.000
_cell.length_b   1.000
_cell.length_c   1.000
_cell.angle_alpha   90.00
_cell.angle_beta   90.00
_cell.angle_gamma   90.00
#
_symmetry.space_group_name_H-M   'P 1'
#
loop_
_entity.id
_entity.type
_entity.pdbx_description
1 polymer ?
#
loop_
_entity_poly.entity_id
_entity_poly.type
_entity_poly.pdbx_seq_one_letter_code
_entity_poly.pdbx_strand_id
1 'polypeptide(L)'
;MIGEIATELKNHAPFTLFGALTGVVMMVLFQNIPQHIALNTFYILHPLHVLLSALVTASMYQMHKSGQGRYNLITLLVVGFVGSVGIATISDSLIPYLGEAMLNMPNRGLHIGFIEKWWLINPLALLGIAIAYFRPSTQFPHA
;
A
#
# COMPACT_ATOMS: atom_id res chain seq x y z
N MET A 1 -1.83 25.33 -2.83
CA MET A 1 -0.98 24.13 -3.01
C MET A 1 -0.16 23.77 -1.78
N ILE A 2 0.96 24.41 -1.44
CA ILE A 2 1.79 23.97 -0.27
C ILE A 2 1.03 24.11 1.06
N GLY A 3 0.30 25.21 1.27
CA GLY A 3 -0.50 25.41 2.47
C GLY A 3 -1.63 24.39 2.64
N GLU A 4 -2.25 23.95 1.54
CA GLU A 4 -3.26 22.90 1.55
C GLU A 4 -2.63 21.55 1.91
N ILE A 5 -1.48 21.21 1.31
CA ILE A 5 -0.75 19.98 1.64
C ILE A 5 -0.36 19.95 3.13
N ALA A 6 0.16 21.07 3.66
CA ALA A 6 0.53 21.16 5.08
C ALA A 6 -0.70 21.02 6.00
N THR A 7 -1.84 21.59 5.60
CA THR A 7 -3.10 21.48 6.35
C THR A 7 -3.60 20.04 6.35
N GLU A 8 -3.60 19.38 5.20
CA GLU A 8 -3.99 17.97 5.08
C GLU A 8 -3.06 17.07 5.92
N LEU A 9 -1.74 17.25 5.83
CA LEU A 9 -0.78 16.49 6.63
C LEU A 9 -1.02 16.69 8.14
N LYS A 10 -1.30 17.91 8.58
CA LYS A 10 -1.59 18.20 9.99
C LYS A 10 -2.88 17.51 10.46
N ASN A 11 -3.92 17.49 9.62
CA ASN A 11 -5.19 16.84 9.94
C ASN A 11 -5.05 15.30 10.01
N HIS A 12 -4.16 14.72 9.20
CA HIS A 12 -3.92 13.27 9.17
C HIS A 12 -2.87 12.79 10.18
N ALA A 13 -1.96 13.67 10.61
CA ALA A 13 -0.90 13.38 11.58
C ALA A 13 -1.35 12.58 12.82
N PRO A 14 -2.47 12.87 13.52
CA PRO A 14 -2.87 12.07 14.69
C PRO A 14 -3.19 10.62 14.34
N PHE A 15 -3.89 10.38 13.22
CA PHE A 15 -4.21 9.03 12.76
C PHE A 15 -2.97 8.30 12.27
N THR A 16 -2.07 8.99 11.55
CA THR A 16 -0.78 8.42 11.12
C THR A 16 0.09 8.05 12.32
N LEU A 17 0.18 8.91 13.33
CA LEU A 17 0.94 8.65 14.55
C LEU A 17 0.35 7.47 15.31
N PHE A 18 -0.97 7.43 15.49
CA PHE A 18 -1.65 6.32 16.14
C PHE A 18 -1.37 5.00 15.40
N GLY A 19 -1.56 4.98 14.07
CA GLY A 19 -1.24 3.83 13.24
C GLY A 19 0.22 3.38 13.38
N ALA A 20 1.17 4.31 13.28
CA ALA A 20 2.59 4.00 13.43
C ALA A 20 2.93 3.42 14.81
N LEU A 21 2.42 4.01 15.89
CA LEU A 21 2.61 3.52 17.26
C LEU A 21 2.02 2.12 17.43
N THR A 22 0.80 1.89 16.93
CA THR A 22 0.19 0.55 16.98
C THR A 22 1.04 -0.47 16.20
N GLY A 23 1.58 -0.10 15.03
CA GLY A 23 2.49 -0.94 14.27
C GLY A 23 3.74 -1.32 15.05
N VAL A 24 4.39 -0.36 15.71
CA VAL A 24 5.57 -0.62 16.57
C VAL A 24 5.23 -1.53 17.74
N VAL A 25 4.10 -1.30 18.41
CA VAL A 25 3.62 -2.17 19.50
C VAL A 25 3.41 -3.60 18.99
N MET A 26 2.76 -3.76 17.84
CA MET A 26 2.56 -5.07 17.22
C MET A 26 3.89 -5.74 16.89
N MET A 27 4.87 -5.02 16.33
CA MET A 27 6.20 -5.56 16.05
C MET A 27 6.87 -6.11 17.32
N VAL A 28 6.82 -5.37 18.43
CA VAL A 28 7.40 -5.82 19.71
C VAL A 28 6.67 -7.05 20.27
N LEU A 29 5.35 -7.10 20.17
CA LEU A 29 4.56 -8.23 20.66
C LEU A 29 4.76 -9.50 19.82
N PHE A 30 4.89 -9.36 18.50
CA PHE A 30 4.95 -10.48 17.55
C PHE A 30 6.36 -10.82 17.06
N GLN A 31 7.42 -10.22 17.61
CA GLN A 31 8.80 -10.47 17.17
C GLN A 31 9.25 -11.94 17.26
N ASN A 32 8.63 -12.75 18.12
CA ASN A 32 9.00 -14.16 18.35
C ASN A 32 8.05 -15.17 17.70
N ILE A 33 7.18 -14.74 16.78
CA ILE A 33 6.27 -15.67 16.11
C ILE A 33 7.05 -16.68 15.25
N PRO A 34 6.60 -17.95 15.18
CA PRO A 34 7.18 -18.93 14.28
C PRO A 34 7.19 -18.44 12.82
N GLN A 35 8.28 -18.71 12.10
CA GLN A 35 8.48 -18.27 10.71
C GLN A 35 7.33 -18.68 9.79
N HIS A 36 6.76 -19.88 9.96
CA HIS A 36 5.63 -20.34 9.14
C HIS A 36 4.35 -19.51 9.36
N ILE A 37 4.10 -19.03 10.58
CA ILE A 37 2.97 -18.15 10.89
C ILE A 37 3.22 -16.79 10.26
N ALA A 38 4.42 -16.21 10.47
CA ALA A 38 4.80 -14.93 9.88
C ALA A 38 4.63 -14.92 8.35
N LEU A 39 5.12 -15.98 7.69
CA LEU A 39 5.08 -16.11 6.24
C LEU A 39 3.64 -16.26 5.73
N ASN A 40 2.82 -17.08 6.39
CA ASN A 40 1.41 -17.26 6.01
C ASN A 40 0.62 -15.97 6.21
N THR A 41 0.80 -15.28 7.35
CA THR A 41 0.17 -14.00 7.62
C THR A 41 0.57 -12.96 6.58
N PHE A 42 1.86 -12.89 6.22
CA PHE A 42 2.33 -12.01 5.15
C PHE A 42 1.64 -12.30 3.81
N TYR A 43 1.58 -13.56 3.39
CA TYR A 43 0.94 -13.91 2.11
C TYR A 43 -0.58 -13.77 2.08
N ILE A 44 -1.24 -13.64 3.23
CA ILE A 44 -2.66 -13.28 3.31
C ILE A 44 -2.83 -11.76 3.29
N LEU A 45 -2.07 -11.04 4.11
CA LEU A 45 -2.25 -9.60 4.30
C LEU A 45 -1.64 -8.78 3.17
N HIS A 46 -0.48 -9.16 2.62
CA HIS A 46 0.20 -8.37 1.59
C HIS A 46 -0.63 -8.22 0.30
N PRO A 47 -1.22 -9.28 -0.29
CA PRO A 47 -2.08 -9.11 -1.46
C PRO A 47 -3.33 -8.26 -1.17
N LEU A 48 -3.93 -8.42 0.02
CA LEU A 48 -5.06 -7.61 0.45
C LEU A 48 -4.67 -6.13 0.57
N HIS A 49 -3.51 -5.84 1.16
CA HIS A 49 -2.96 -4.50 1.25
C HIS A 49 -2.74 -3.90 -0.16
N VAL A 50 -2.17 -4.65 -1.11
CA VAL A 50 -1.96 -4.18 -2.50
C VAL A 50 -3.29 -3.88 -3.19
N LEU A 51 -4.30 -4.75 -3.01
CA LEU A 51 -5.64 -4.52 -3.54
C LEU A 51 -6.22 -3.21 -3.02
N LEU A 52 -6.17 -3.01 -1.70
CA LEU A 52 -6.71 -1.81 -1.05
C LEU A 52 -5.94 -0.55 -1.47
N SER A 53 -4.62 -0.63 -1.56
CA SER A 53 -3.75 0.46 -2.06
C SER A 53 -4.11 0.85 -3.50
N ALA A 54 -4.29 -0.12 -4.40
CA ALA A 54 -4.67 0.13 -5.78
C ALA A 54 -6.09 0.72 -5.89
N LEU A 55 -7.03 0.21 -5.11
CA LEU A 55 -8.41 0.71 -5.02
C LEU A 55 -8.44 2.18 -4.58
N VAL A 56 -7.81 2.51 -3.45
CA VAL A 56 -7.85 3.88 -2.91
C VAL A 56 -7.09 4.84 -3.83
N THR A 57 -5.94 4.45 -4.36
CA THR A 57 -5.14 5.29 -5.28
C THR A 57 -5.93 5.60 -6.57
N ALA A 58 -6.52 4.58 -7.19
CA ALA A 58 -7.33 4.75 -8.39
C ALA A 58 -8.61 5.55 -8.09
N SER A 59 -9.26 5.31 -6.95
CA SER A 59 -10.48 6.03 -6.54
C SER A 59 -10.21 7.51 -6.29
N MET A 60 -9.15 7.85 -5.56
CA MET A 60 -8.73 9.25 -5.33
C MET A 60 -8.49 9.98 -6.66
N TYR A 61 -7.75 9.35 -7.58
CA TYR A 61 -7.50 9.91 -8.91
C TYR A 61 -8.81 10.13 -9.68
N GLN A 62 -9.68 9.12 -9.72
CA GLN A 62 -10.95 9.19 -10.45
C GLN A 62 -11.89 10.23 -9.86
N MET A 63 -12.04 10.31 -8.54
CA MET A 63 -12.91 11.30 -7.88
C MET A 63 -12.43 12.72 -8.15
N HIS A 64 -11.11 12.96 -8.13
CA HIS A 64 -10.55 14.27 -8.41
C HIS A 64 -10.68 14.65 -9.90
N LYS A 65 -10.47 13.70 -10.83
CA LYS A 65 -10.55 13.96 -12.28
C LYS A 65 -11.97 13.94 -12.84
N SER A 66 -12.92 13.20 -12.25
CA SER A 66 -14.30 13.14 -12.70
C SER A 66 -15.01 14.51 -12.63
N GLY A 67 -14.55 15.42 -11.77
CA GLY A 67 -15.02 16.81 -11.74
C GLY A 67 -14.47 17.70 -12.86
N GLN A 68 -13.49 17.21 -13.65
CA GLN A 68 -12.74 18.00 -14.65
C GLN A 68 -12.86 17.47 -16.10
N GLY A 69 -13.60 16.40 -16.36
CA GLY A 69 -13.87 15.89 -17.73
C GLY A 69 -13.63 14.38 -17.94
N ARG A 70 -13.57 13.93 -19.20
CA ARG A 70 -13.31 12.52 -19.57
C ARG A 70 -11.96 12.06 -19.03
N TYR A 71 -11.96 11.05 -18.16
CA TYR A 71 -10.73 10.42 -17.70
C TYR A 71 -10.30 9.30 -18.67
N ASN A 72 -8.99 9.16 -18.87
CA ASN A 72 -8.43 8.09 -19.70
C ASN A 72 -8.23 6.83 -18.84
N LEU A 73 -8.82 5.71 -19.27
CA LEU A 73 -8.69 4.41 -18.61
C LEU A 73 -7.22 3.98 -18.48
N ILE A 74 -6.38 4.31 -19.47
CA ILE A 74 -4.95 4.02 -19.44
C ILE A 74 -4.29 4.78 -18.28
N THR A 75 -4.63 6.05 -18.06
CA THR A 75 -4.08 6.83 -16.97
C THR A 75 -4.54 6.30 -15.61
N LEU A 76 -5.80 5.85 -15.49
CA LEU A 76 -6.30 5.22 -14.27
C LEU A 76 -5.52 3.93 -13.95
N LEU A 77 -5.30 3.08 -14.94
CA LEU A 77 -4.51 1.85 -14.81
C LEU A 77 -3.07 2.17 -14.39
N VAL A 78 -2.41 3.12 -15.05
CA VAL A 78 -1.03 3.50 -14.72
C VAL A 78 -0.93 4.07 -13.32
N VAL A 79 -1.79 5.01 -12.95
CA VAL A 79 -1.77 5.65 -11.63
C VAL A 79 -2.07 4.63 -10.52
N GLY A 80 -3.10 3.80 -10.69
CA GLY A 80 -3.45 2.78 -9.71
C GLY A 80 -2.37 1.70 -9.57
N PHE A 81 -1.82 1.23 -10.69
CA PHE A 81 -0.83 0.15 -10.66
C PHE A 81 0.53 0.63 -10.14
N VAL A 82 1.07 1.73 -10.69
CA VAL A 82 2.36 2.27 -10.26
C VAL A 82 2.27 2.80 -8.83
N GLY A 83 1.18 3.52 -8.50
CA GLY A 83 0.97 4.05 -7.16
C GLY A 83 0.77 2.95 -6.10
N SER A 84 0.24 1.79 -6.47
CA SER A 84 0.13 0.67 -5.53
C SER A 84 1.38 -0.20 -5.50
N VAL A 85 1.72 -0.85 -6.62
CA VAL A 85 2.80 -1.84 -6.69
C VAL A 85 4.16 -1.18 -6.48
N GLY A 86 4.36 0.02 -7.03
CA GLY A 86 5.59 0.78 -6.85
C GLY A 86 5.82 1.15 -5.38
N ILE A 87 4.81 1.73 -4.72
CA ILE A 87 4.91 2.10 -3.30
C ILE A 87 5.06 0.86 -2.42
N ALA A 88 4.28 -0.20 -2.67
CA ALA A 88 4.42 -1.48 -1.95
C ALA A 88 5.82 -2.06 -2.09
N THR A 89 6.43 -2.01 -3.27
CA THR A 89 7.82 -2.50 -3.48
C THR A 89 8.84 -1.66 -2.68
N ILE A 90 8.65 -0.34 -2.62
CA ILE A 90 9.54 0.53 -1.84
C ILE A 90 9.39 0.24 -0.35
N SER A 91 8.14 0.22 0.14
CA SER A 91 7.80 0.05 1.56
C SER A 91 8.15 -1.34 2.09
N ASP A 92 7.80 -2.39 1.34
CA ASP A 92 7.80 -3.75 1.85
C ASP A 92 9.10 -4.51 1.51
N SER A 93 9.87 -4.01 0.54
CA SER A 93 11.10 -4.68 0.06
C SER A 93 12.33 -3.80 0.21
N LEU A 94 12.30 -2.58 -0.36
CA LEU A 94 13.51 -1.75 -0.45
C LEU A 94 13.91 -1.14 0.90
N ILE A 95 12.95 -0.53 1.62
CA ILE A 95 13.22 0.05 2.95
C ILE A 95 13.68 -1.01 3.95
N PRO A 96 13.02 -2.19 4.06
CA PRO A 96 13.49 -3.28 4.92
C PRO A 96 14.90 -3.77 4.54
N TYR A 97 15.18 -3.96 3.24
CA TYR A 97 16.50 -4.36 2.77
C TYR A 97 17.59 -3.35 3.17
N LEU A 98 17.31 -2.04 3.05
CA LEU A 98 18.23 -1.00 3.53
C LEU A 98 18.43 -1.08 5.04
N GLY A 99 17.38 -1.38 5.82
CA GLY A 99 17.49 -1.62 7.26
C GLY A 99 18.39 -2.81 7.59
N GLU A 100 18.20 -3.95 6.91
CA GLU A 100 19.05 -5.15 7.04
C GLU A 100 20.50 -4.87 6.64
N ALA A 101 20.70 -4.02 5.62
CA ALA A 101 22.01 -3.54 5.20
C ALA A 101 22.70 -2.73 6.30
N MET A 102 22.01 -1.72 6.83
CA MET A 102 22.53 -0.81 7.87
C MET A 102 22.81 -1.54 9.19
N LEU A 103 22.00 -2.54 9.56
CA LEU A 103 22.15 -3.31 10.81
C LEU A 103 23.09 -4.52 10.68
N ASN A 104 23.70 -4.71 9.51
CA ASN A 104 24.60 -5.83 9.23
C ASN A 104 24.02 -7.21 9.52
N MET A 105 22.75 -7.41 9.16
CA MET A 105 22.06 -8.68 9.36
C MET A 105 22.60 -9.78 8.42
N PRO A 106 22.64 -11.05 8.86
CA PRO A 106 23.25 -12.14 8.10
C PRO A 106 22.44 -12.58 6.87
N ASN A 107 21.12 -12.40 6.85
CA ASN A 107 20.21 -12.92 5.83
C ASN A 107 19.58 -11.80 5.01
N ARG A 108 20.39 -10.94 4.40
CA ARG A 108 19.87 -9.82 3.60
C ARG A 108 19.19 -10.32 2.33
N GLY A 109 17.95 -9.90 2.09
CA GLY A 109 17.17 -10.38 0.94
C GLY A 109 16.29 -9.30 0.35
N LEU A 110 16.39 -9.07 -0.96
CA LEU A 110 15.45 -8.20 -1.66
C LEU A 110 14.26 -9.03 -2.15
N HIS A 111 13.15 -8.97 -1.44
CA HIS A 111 11.92 -9.70 -1.76
C HIS A 111 10.98 -8.88 -2.63
N ILE A 112 11.11 -8.99 -3.96
CA ILE A 112 10.28 -8.20 -4.89
C ILE A 112 8.96 -8.93 -5.14
N GLY A 113 7.91 -8.54 -4.39
CA GLY A 113 6.61 -9.21 -4.42
C GLY A 113 6.03 -9.36 -5.84
N PHE A 114 6.01 -8.29 -6.63
CA PHE A 114 5.42 -8.34 -7.99
C PHE A 114 6.16 -9.26 -8.98
N ILE A 115 7.38 -9.71 -8.64
CA ILE A 115 8.15 -10.68 -9.44
C ILE A 115 7.97 -12.08 -8.85
N GLU A 116 8.22 -12.24 -7.55
CA GLU A 116 8.19 -13.55 -6.88
C GLU A 116 6.78 -14.17 -6.84
N LYS A 117 5.76 -13.34 -6.61
CA LYS A 117 4.35 -13.73 -6.55
C LYS A 117 3.52 -12.89 -7.52
N TRP A 118 4.06 -12.66 -8.71
CA TRP A 118 3.42 -11.86 -9.78
C TRP A 118 1.97 -12.29 -10.06
N TRP A 119 1.71 -13.60 -10.03
CA TRP A 119 0.40 -14.19 -10.29
C TRP A 119 -0.65 -13.86 -9.22
N LEU A 120 -0.23 -13.44 -8.03
CA LEU A 120 -1.12 -13.07 -6.93
C LEU A 120 -1.26 -11.55 -6.84
N ILE A 121 -0.12 -10.84 -6.90
CA ILE A 121 -0.06 -9.40 -6.64
C ILE A 121 -0.60 -8.60 -7.81
N ASN A 122 -0.23 -8.93 -9.05
CA ASN A 122 -0.65 -8.15 -10.21
C ASN A 122 -2.17 -8.27 -10.46
N PRO A 123 -2.79 -9.47 -10.39
CA PRO A 123 -4.23 -9.56 -10.53
C PRO A 123 -5.00 -8.85 -9.43
N LEU A 124 -4.52 -8.87 -8.18
CA LEU A 124 -5.17 -8.14 -7.09
C LEU A 124 -5.03 -6.62 -7.22
N ALA A 125 -3.88 -6.13 -7.70
CA ALA A 125 -3.72 -4.72 -8.04
C ALA A 125 -4.72 -4.30 -9.14
N LEU A 126 -4.81 -5.08 -10.23
CA LEU A 126 -5.77 -4.82 -11.31
C LEU A 126 -7.22 -4.90 -10.83
N LEU A 127 -7.53 -5.84 -9.94
CA LEU A 127 -8.86 -5.98 -9.34
C LEU A 127 -9.21 -4.76 -8.47
N GLY A 128 -8.27 -4.24 -7.68
CA GLY A 128 -8.46 -3.00 -6.93
C GLY A 128 -8.78 -1.81 -7.85
N ILE A 129 -8.05 -1.67 -8.96
CA ILE A 129 -8.32 -0.62 -9.97
C ILE A 129 -9.68 -0.83 -10.65
N ALA A 130 -10.05 -2.08 -10.95
CA ALA A 130 -11.33 -2.40 -11.54
C ALA A 130 -12.50 -2.04 -10.59
N ILE A 131 -12.37 -2.34 -9.29
CA ILE A 131 -13.36 -1.93 -8.29
C ILE A 131 -13.47 -0.40 -8.28
N ALA A 132 -12.35 0.32 -8.25
CA ALA A 132 -12.34 1.78 -8.29
C ALA A 132 -13.06 2.33 -9.53
N TYR A 133 -12.82 1.73 -10.70
CA TYR A 133 -13.45 2.13 -11.96
C TYR A 133 -14.99 2.10 -11.87
N PHE A 134 -15.57 1.04 -11.31
CA PHE A 134 -17.03 0.89 -11.18
C PHE A 134 -17.62 1.66 -10.00
N ARG A 135 -16.92 1.71 -8.87
CA ARG A 135 -17.40 2.33 -7.63
C ARG A 135 -16.22 3.01 -6.93
N PRO A 136 -15.82 4.22 -7.36
CA PRO A 136 -14.72 4.92 -6.73
C PRO A 136 -15.16 5.32 -5.31
N SER A 137 -14.51 4.74 -4.31
CA SER A 137 -14.74 5.06 -2.91
C SER A 137 -13.43 5.04 -2.15
N THR A 138 -13.19 6.11 -1.39
CA THR A 138 -12.01 6.28 -0.54
C THR A 138 -12.37 6.20 0.93
N GLN A 139 -13.67 6.33 1.22
CA GLN A 139 -14.24 6.15 2.54
C GLN A 139 -14.92 4.78 2.56
N PHE A 140 -14.49 3.92 3.46
CA PHE A 140 -15.33 2.82 3.88
C PHE A 140 -16.25 3.33 4.99
N PRO A 141 -17.50 2.86 5.08
CA PRO A 141 -18.39 3.23 6.17
C PRO A 141 -17.76 2.77 7.47
N HIS A 142 -17.13 3.70 8.16
CA HIS A 142 -16.56 3.55 9.49
C HIS A 142 -17.32 4.60 10.31
N ALA A 143 -17.88 4.13 11.42
CA ALA A 143 -18.90 4.79 12.22
C ALA A 143 -18.68 6.29 12.47
#